data_AF-A0A926P7L5-F1
#
_entry.id   AF-A0A926P7L5-F1
#
_cell.length_a   1.000
_cell.length_b   1.000
_cell.length_c   1.000
_cell.angle_alpha   90.00
_cell.angle_beta   90.00
_cell.angle_gamma   90.00
#
_symmetry.space_group_name_H-M   'P 1'
#
loop_
_entity.id
_entity.type
_entity.pdbx_description
1 polymer ?
#
loop_
_entity_poly.entity_id
_entity_poly.type
_entity_poly.pdbx_seq_one_letter_code
_entity_poly.pdbx_strand_id
1 'polypeptide(L)'
;MEIYVQSGGVAQEHDYCWLDENHNIVEAHPLVKKAKDLIESEAFSVVLARNSDKLLLLVTGLKASERKDYRGRTIRNSVAWIAQDTDENEPTLRAIAAHALLGFLEKDIDGAVKSGGEKGFEVSFDQIKTLPEGRIDQSKSEPLNSPQKEKKIGRTSDNLKKELASDLKQYCLPRQEPEHKSDNQLFVPLVVVTGIQDKETLQKAGVWRGLSSLVNSNSQNWEDMKAYSNPAHKGLFQFLPDFINPGTTPKLLILVIIISLSVNIWLYQQVGGQDRIRNLENQVQNLYAQKLDLENQVHPLKTQVHDLEIQAQNKRTQRADLQTDVQDLQTQKRDLETQVQGLENQVQALEKQICR
;
A
#
# COMPACT_ATOMS: atom_id res chain seq x y z
N MET A 1 15.51 -13.12 13.41
CA MET A 1 14.49 -12.53 12.53
C MET A 1 14.72 -11.04 12.53
N GLU A 2 14.93 -10.45 11.37
CA GLU A 2 15.10 -9.01 11.16
C GLU A 2 13.73 -8.35 11.02
N ILE A 3 13.54 -7.19 11.67
CA ILE A 3 12.28 -6.44 11.63
C ILE A 3 12.53 -5.04 11.08
N TYR A 4 11.72 -4.65 10.11
CA TYR A 4 11.73 -3.31 9.54
C TYR A 4 10.34 -2.69 9.64
N VAL A 5 10.27 -1.42 10.02
CA VAL A 5 9.00 -0.68 10.15
C VAL A 5 9.04 0.55 9.27
N GLN A 6 8.04 0.69 8.40
CA GLN A 6 7.77 1.92 7.66
C GLN A 6 6.69 2.72 8.39
N SER A 7 6.97 4.00 8.64
CA SER A 7 5.98 4.95 9.13
C SER A 7 6.36 6.36 8.67
N GLY A 8 5.47 7.33 8.86
CA GLY A 8 5.70 8.74 8.54
C GLY A 8 5.52 9.63 9.78
N GLY A 9 6.11 10.82 9.79
CA GLY A 9 5.89 11.78 10.87
C GLY A 9 4.66 12.65 10.66
N VAL A 10 4.37 13.48 11.66
CA VAL A 10 3.24 14.42 11.66
C VAL A 10 3.59 15.72 10.93
N ALA A 11 4.88 16.09 10.90
CA ALA A 11 5.36 17.32 10.28
C ALA A 11 5.66 17.13 8.78
N GLN A 12 5.77 18.24 8.05
CA GLN A 12 5.92 18.22 6.58
C GLN A 12 7.26 17.62 6.13
N GLU A 13 8.30 17.84 6.92
CA GLU A 13 9.67 17.37 6.70
C GLU A 13 9.87 15.87 7.02
N HIS A 14 8.91 15.26 7.72
CA HIS A 14 8.99 13.87 8.18
C HIS A 14 8.18 12.94 7.27
N ASP A 15 8.68 12.71 6.05
CA ASP A 15 8.08 11.77 5.11
C ASP A 15 8.24 10.30 5.56
N TYR A 16 7.58 9.38 4.86
CA TYR A 16 7.66 7.96 5.13
C TYR A 16 9.07 7.42 4.96
N CYS A 17 9.60 6.78 6.00
CA CYS A 17 10.89 6.10 5.96
C CYS A 17 10.81 4.72 6.61
N TRP A 18 11.71 3.82 6.20
CA TRP A 18 11.90 2.53 6.86
C TRP A 18 12.94 2.67 7.95
N LEU A 19 12.65 2.11 9.13
CA LEU A 19 13.59 1.97 10.23
C LEU A 19 13.97 0.50 10.41
N ASP A 20 15.26 0.26 10.68
CA ASP A 20 15.76 -1.02 11.22
C ASP A 20 15.66 -1.05 12.76
N GLU A 21 16.00 -2.19 13.36
CA GLU A 21 15.95 -2.40 14.82
C GLU A 21 16.89 -1.50 15.62
N ASN A 22 17.88 -0.88 14.96
CA ASN A 22 18.79 0.10 15.56
C ASN A 22 18.29 1.54 15.38
N HIS A 23 17.05 1.71 14.91
CA HIS A 23 16.40 2.99 14.64
C HIS A 23 17.06 3.81 13.51
N ASN A 24 17.84 3.16 12.64
CA ASN A 24 18.44 3.81 11.48
C ASN A 24 17.47 3.85 10.31
N ILE A 25 17.50 4.96 9.56
CA ILE A 25 16.81 5.04 8.27
C ILE A 25 17.52 4.13 7.28
N VAL A 26 16.76 3.22 6.68
CA VAL A 26 17.26 2.28 5.68
C VAL A 26 16.43 2.32 4.41
N GLU A 27 17.04 1.90 3.31
CA GLU A 27 16.32 1.59 2.07
C GLU A 27 15.41 0.37 2.26
N ALA A 28 14.31 0.31 1.51
CA ALA A 28 13.45 -0.87 1.55
C ALA A 28 14.24 -2.12 1.12
N HIS A 29 14.19 -3.17 1.95
CA HIS A 29 14.89 -4.43 1.69
C HIS A 29 14.53 -5.00 0.29
N PRO A 30 15.47 -5.60 -0.47
CA PRO A 30 15.18 -6.10 -1.81
C PRO A 30 13.97 -7.03 -1.93
N LEU A 31 13.73 -7.87 -0.90
CA LEU A 31 12.54 -8.72 -0.82
C LEU A 31 11.25 -7.92 -0.67
N VAL A 32 11.27 -6.82 0.08
CA VAL A 32 10.13 -5.90 0.23
C VAL A 32 9.84 -5.23 -1.11
N LYS A 33 10.87 -4.80 -1.86
CA LYS A 33 10.71 -4.23 -3.22
C LYS A 33 9.99 -5.22 -4.15
N LYS A 34 10.42 -6.48 -4.19
CA LYS A 34 9.76 -7.55 -4.98
C LYS A 34 8.31 -7.82 -4.52
N ALA A 35 8.06 -7.79 -3.21
CA ALA A 35 6.72 -8.00 -2.68
C ALA A 35 5.76 -6.86 -3.06
N LYS A 36 6.25 -5.62 -3.12
CA LYS A 36 5.46 -4.44 -3.49
C LYS A 36 4.91 -4.51 -4.92
N ASP A 37 5.54 -5.25 -5.82
CA ASP A 37 5.01 -5.47 -7.18
C ASP A 37 3.66 -6.22 -7.18
N LEU A 38 3.33 -6.91 -6.08
CA LEU A 38 2.11 -7.70 -5.92
C LEU A 38 1.01 -6.98 -5.09
N ILE A 39 1.31 -5.80 -4.52
CA ILE A 39 0.41 -5.16 -3.55
C ILE A 39 0.33 -3.64 -3.72
N GLU A 40 -0.74 -3.07 -3.18
CA GLU A 40 -0.83 -1.63 -2.98
C GLU A 40 -0.21 -1.26 -1.64
N SER A 41 0.89 -0.51 -1.67
CA SER A 41 1.65 -0.17 -0.44
C SER A 41 0.85 0.70 0.54
N GLU A 42 -0.14 1.46 0.05
CA GLU A 42 -0.98 2.34 0.87
C GLU A 42 -2.24 1.66 1.42
N ALA A 43 -2.52 0.43 0.99
CA ALA A 43 -3.67 -0.35 1.44
C ALA A 43 -3.26 -1.53 2.32
N PHE A 44 -4.24 -2.05 3.08
CA PHE A 44 -4.02 -3.27 3.85
C PHE A 44 -3.72 -4.43 2.91
N SER A 45 -2.49 -4.93 2.98
CA SER A 45 -2.03 -6.06 2.19
C SER A 45 -1.15 -6.97 3.04
N VAL A 46 -1.15 -8.26 2.70
CA VAL A 46 -0.31 -9.28 3.36
C VAL A 46 0.43 -10.04 2.27
N VAL A 47 1.76 -10.10 2.36
CA VAL A 47 2.60 -10.93 1.50
C VAL A 47 3.45 -11.83 2.37
N LEU A 48 3.28 -13.13 2.25
CA LEU A 48 4.18 -14.13 2.81
C LEU A 48 4.87 -14.83 1.64
N ALA A 49 6.18 -14.72 1.54
CA ALA A 49 6.96 -15.21 0.41
C ALA A 49 8.22 -15.93 0.87
N ARG A 50 8.66 -16.90 0.07
CA ARG A 50 9.94 -17.58 0.23
C ARG A 50 10.93 -17.07 -0.79
N ASN A 51 12.16 -16.84 -0.37
CA ASN A 51 13.28 -16.52 -1.24
C ASN A 51 14.51 -17.33 -0.84
N SER A 52 14.77 -18.42 -1.56
CA SER A 52 15.83 -19.38 -1.23
C SER A 52 15.71 -19.89 0.21
N ASP A 53 16.62 -19.46 1.08
CA ASP A 53 16.74 -19.79 2.50
C ASP A 53 16.07 -18.76 3.42
N LYS A 54 15.39 -17.74 2.86
CA LYS A 54 14.70 -16.70 3.63
C LYS A 54 13.19 -16.74 3.43
N LEU A 55 12.46 -16.36 4.48
CA LEU A 55 11.05 -16.01 4.46
C LEU A 55 10.90 -14.50 4.65
N LEU A 56 9.95 -13.93 3.91
CA LEU A 56 9.46 -12.56 4.10
C LEU A 56 8.00 -12.61 4.49
N LEU A 57 7.64 -11.95 5.59
CA LEU A 57 6.28 -11.47 5.83
C LEU A 57 6.27 -9.94 5.72
N LEU A 58 5.48 -9.40 4.79
CA LEU A 58 5.22 -7.98 4.66
C LEU A 58 3.73 -7.72 4.92
N VAL A 59 3.44 -6.82 5.85
CA VAL A 59 2.08 -6.31 6.09
C VAL A 59 2.09 -4.80 5.91
N THR A 60 1.21 -4.27 5.07
CA THR A 60 1.14 -2.84 4.74
C THR A 60 -0.18 -2.23 5.16
N GLY A 61 -0.26 -0.89 5.15
CA GLY A 61 -1.52 -0.16 5.26
C GLY A 61 -2.19 -0.20 6.63
N LEU A 62 -1.47 -0.59 7.69
CA LEU A 62 -1.96 -0.68 9.07
C LEU A 62 -2.21 0.73 9.60
N LYS A 63 -3.47 1.10 9.82
CA LYS A 63 -3.84 2.47 10.19
C LYS A 63 -3.37 2.81 11.60
N ALA A 64 -2.74 3.97 11.74
CA ALA A 64 -2.55 4.57 13.04
C ALA A 64 -3.89 5.14 13.55
N SER A 65 -4.16 4.98 14.84
CA SER A 65 -5.44 5.39 15.44
C SER A 65 -5.55 6.92 15.50
N GLU A 66 -4.54 7.58 16.07
CA GLU A 66 -4.54 9.02 16.34
C GLU A 66 -3.61 9.81 15.42
N ARG A 67 -2.64 9.14 14.77
CA ARG A 67 -1.60 9.82 14.00
C ARG A 67 -2.06 10.20 12.60
N LYS A 68 -1.91 11.48 12.29
CA LYS A 68 -2.19 12.07 10.99
C LYS A 68 -0.96 12.79 10.48
N ASP A 69 -0.78 12.83 9.17
CA ASP A 69 0.27 13.63 8.55
C ASP A 69 -0.10 15.13 8.55
N TYR A 70 0.80 15.98 8.06
CA TYR A 70 0.60 17.42 7.97
C TYR A 70 -0.60 17.85 7.11
N ARG A 71 -1.14 16.94 6.29
CA ARG A 71 -2.33 17.14 5.44
C ARG A 71 -3.60 16.58 6.09
N GLY A 72 -3.53 16.08 7.32
CA GLY A 72 -4.64 15.49 8.04
C GLY A 72 -5.01 14.08 7.59
N ARG A 73 -4.20 13.43 6.74
CA ARG A 73 -4.42 12.04 6.29
C ARG A 73 -3.94 11.08 7.37
N THR A 74 -4.68 10.00 7.59
CA THR A 74 -4.27 8.95 8.54
C THR A 74 -2.95 8.31 8.11
N ILE A 75 -1.99 8.26 9.02
CA ILE A 75 -0.70 7.60 8.79
C ILE A 75 -0.90 6.09 8.78
N ARG A 76 -0.19 5.39 7.89
CA ARG A 76 -0.30 3.95 7.71
C ARG A 76 1.05 3.27 7.85
N ASN A 77 1.15 2.41 8.85
CA ASN A 77 2.37 1.67 9.13
C ASN A 77 2.48 0.46 8.19
N SER A 78 3.71 0.12 7.83
CA SER A 78 4.04 -1.16 7.20
C SER A 78 5.13 -1.85 8.00
N VAL A 79 5.07 -3.17 8.12
CA VAL A 79 6.07 -3.95 8.85
C VAL A 79 6.52 -5.12 8.00
N ALA A 80 7.84 -5.31 7.94
CA ALA A 80 8.45 -6.44 7.26
C ALA A 80 9.24 -7.27 8.28
N TRP A 81 8.95 -8.57 8.34
CA TRP A 81 9.73 -9.55 9.06
C TRP A 81 10.47 -10.43 8.06
N ILE A 82 11.80 -10.52 8.22
CA ILE A 82 12.67 -11.31 7.37
C ILE A 82 13.42 -12.31 8.24
N ALA A 83 13.27 -13.60 7.96
CA ALA A 83 13.88 -14.65 8.76
C ALA A 83 14.43 -15.76 7.87
N GLN A 84 15.30 -16.60 8.41
CA GLN A 84 15.69 -17.84 7.74
C GLN A 84 14.51 -18.82 7.71
N ASP A 85 14.32 -19.50 6.59
CA ASP A 85 13.30 -20.54 6.39
C ASP A 85 13.67 -21.79 7.20
N THR A 86 13.22 -21.80 8.45
CA THR A 86 13.54 -22.79 9.48
C THR A 86 12.26 -23.19 10.19
N ASP A 87 12.25 -24.37 10.80
CA ASP A 87 11.05 -24.90 11.48
C ASP A 87 10.68 -24.09 12.75
N GLU A 88 11.52 -23.15 13.18
CA GLU A 88 11.25 -22.20 14.28
C GLU A 88 10.63 -20.89 13.78
N ASN A 89 11.17 -20.31 12.70
CA ASN A 89 10.72 -19.01 12.19
C ASN A 89 9.45 -19.13 11.32
N GLU A 90 9.28 -20.24 10.61
CA GLU A 90 8.15 -20.44 9.69
C GLU A 90 6.79 -20.41 10.40
N PRO A 91 6.58 -21.13 11.54
CA PRO A 91 5.33 -21.04 12.30
C PRO A 91 5.09 -19.64 12.88
N THR A 92 6.16 -18.98 13.31
CA THR A 92 6.11 -17.61 13.84
C THR A 92 5.56 -16.63 12.80
N LEU A 93 6.09 -16.65 11.58
CA LEU A 93 5.62 -15.78 10.50
C LEU A 93 4.18 -16.11 10.07
N ARG A 94 3.80 -17.39 10.01
CA ARG A 94 2.42 -17.80 9.75
C ARG A 94 1.45 -17.27 10.81
N ALA A 95 1.83 -17.35 12.10
CA ALA A 95 1.01 -16.86 13.20
C ALA A 95 0.78 -15.34 13.12
N ILE A 96 1.83 -14.57 12.82
CA ILE A 96 1.71 -13.11 12.61
C ILE A 96 0.82 -12.80 11.40
N ALA A 97 1.00 -13.52 10.29
CA ALA A 97 0.16 -13.35 9.10
C ALA A 97 -1.32 -13.64 9.38
N ALA A 98 -1.61 -14.74 10.09
CA ALA A 98 -2.97 -15.07 10.53
C ALA A 98 -3.56 -13.98 11.43
N HIS A 99 -2.77 -13.44 12.36
CA HIS A 99 -3.17 -12.35 13.24
C HIS A 99 -3.48 -11.05 12.48
N ALA A 100 -2.71 -10.77 11.41
CA ALA A 100 -2.96 -9.66 10.50
C ALA A 100 -4.29 -9.84 9.75
N LEU A 101 -4.54 -11.04 9.19
CA LEU A 101 -5.76 -11.35 8.45
C LEU A 101 -7.03 -11.21 9.29
N LEU A 102 -6.93 -11.51 10.59
CA LEU A 102 -8.02 -11.35 11.56
C LEU A 102 -8.22 -9.91 12.04
N GLY A 103 -7.37 -8.97 11.60
CA GLY A 103 -7.49 -7.55 11.92
C GLY A 103 -6.91 -7.13 13.27
N PHE A 104 -6.23 -8.04 13.98
CA PHE A 104 -5.70 -7.76 15.31
C PHE A 104 -4.32 -7.09 15.29
N LEU A 105 -3.52 -7.31 14.23
CA LEU A 105 -2.16 -6.76 14.12
C LEU A 105 -2.14 -5.23 14.06
N GLU A 106 -3.19 -4.60 13.51
CA GLU A 106 -3.26 -3.13 13.37
C GLU A 106 -3.15 -2.44 14.74
N LYS A 107 -3.90 -2.93 15.74
CA LYS A 107 -3.86 -2.39 17.11
C LYS A 107 -2.51 -2.61 17.79
N ASP A 108 -1.91 -3.77 17.57
CA ASP A 108 -0.60 -4.12 18.14
C ASP A 108 0.50 -3.18 17.60
N ILE A 109 0.53 -2.97 16.29
CA ILE A 109 1.51 -2.08 15.65
C ILE A 109 1.25 -0.61 15.98
N ASP A 110 -0.02 -0.18 16.07
CA ASP A 110 -0.36 1.16 16.54
C ASP A 110 0.09 1.39 18.00
N GLY A 111 0.07 0.35 18.84
CA GLY A 111 0.66 0.34 20.17
C GLY A 111 2.18 0.54 20.17
N ALA A 112 2.88 -0.12 19.24
CA ALA A 112 4.33 -0.10 19.15
C ALA A 112 4.93 1.11 18.41
N VAL A 113 4.16 1.81 17.56
CA VAL A 113 4.64 2.93 16.74
C VAL A 113 3.98 4.24 17.16
N LYS A 114 4.67 5.06 17.96
CA LYS A 114 4.14 6.30 18.54
C LYS A 114 4.74 7.55 17.89
N SER A 115 4.10 8.69 18.07
CA SER A 115 4.69 9.99 17.71
C SER A 115 5.86 10.28 18.64
N GLY A 116 6.97 10.78 18.10
CA GLY A 116 8.18 11.03 18.88
C GLY A 116 9.42 11.01 18.00
N GLY A 117 10.60 11.13 18.62
CA GLY A 117 11.88 10.99 17.95
C GLY A 117 12.19 12.04 16.89
N GLU A 118 13.41 11.97 16.36
CA GLU A 118 13.88 12.91 15.33
C GLU A 118 13.19 12.77 13.99
N LYS A 119 12.49 11.64 13.74
CA LYS A 119 11.87 11.32 12.44
C LYS A 119 10.35 11.51 12.48
N GLY A 120 9.82 12.08 13.57
CA GLY A 120 8.39 12.29 13.80
C GLY A 120 7.62 11.04 14.24
N PHE A 121 8.29 9.89 14.38
CA PHE A 121 7.78 8.71 15.07
C PHE A 121 8.89 7.92 15.76
N GLU A 122 8.51 7.11 16.75
CA GLU A 122 9.35 6.14 17.45
C GLU A 122 8.73 4.75 17.35
N VAL A 123 9.59 3.73 17.28
CA VAL A 123 9.20 2.32 17.18
C VAL A 123 9.74 1.56 18.38
N SER A 124 8.85 0.89 19.11
CA SER A 124 9.23 -0.10 20.11
C SER A 124 9.39 -1.47 19.45
N PHE A 125 10.61 -1.77 18.98
CA PHE A 125 10.91 -3.07 18.37
C PHE A 125 10.75 -4.24 19.33
N ASP A 126 10.98 -4.04 20.63
CA ASP A 126 10.77 -5.08 21.64
C ASP A 126 9.30 -5.51 21.70
N GLN A 127 8.35 -4.57 21.66
CA GLN A 127 6.93 -4.91 21.57
C GLN A 127 6.63 -5.74 20.32
N ILE A 128 7.18 -5.35 19.16
CA ILE A 128 6.97 -6.08 17.90
C ILE A 128 7.57 -7.50 17.95
N LYS A 129 8.73 -7.67 18.58
CA LYS A 129 9.39 -8.98 18.77
C LYS A 129 8.59 -9.91 19.66
N THR A 130 7.95 -9.39 20.70
CA THR A 130 7.13 -10.18 21.63
C THR A 130 5.73 -10.53 21.10
N LEU A 131 5.28 -9.92 19.98
CA LEU A 131 3.94 -10.20 19.41
C LEU A 131 3.63 -11.69 19.17
N PRO A 132 4.59 -12.55 18.77
CA PRO A 132 4.32 -13.97 18.57
C PRO A 132 4.24 -14.77 19.87
N GLU A 133 4.75 -14.24 20.99
CA GLU A 133 4.79 -14.92 22.28
C GLU A 133 3.37 -15.26 22.76
N GLY A 134 3.12 -16.52 23.11
CA GLY A 134 1.79 -17.04 23.47
C GLY A 134 0.83 -17.27 22.31
N ARG A 135 1.22 -16.93 21.06
CA ARG A 135 0.41 -17.18 19.85
C ARG A 135 0.89 -18.42 19.08
N ILE A 136 2.17 -18.78 19.22
CA ILE A 136 2.78 -19.95 18.59
C ILE A 136 2.21 -21.26 19.16
N ASP A 137 1.85 -21.31 20.44
CA ASP A 137 1.30 -22.50 21.12
C ASP A 137 -0.04 -22.99 20.53
N GLN A 138 -0.71 -22.14 19.75
CA GLN A 138 -1.96 -22.48 19.04
C GLN A 138 -1.71 -22.98 17.61
N SER A 139 -0.48 -22.85 17.09
CA SER A 139 -0.15 -23.29 15.75
C SER A 139 0.18 -24.78 15.75
N LYS A 140 -0.57 -25.54 14.95
CA LYS A 140 -0.24 -26.93 14.65
C LYS A 140 0.64 -26.86 13.39
N SER A 141 1.83 -27.43 13.41
CA SER A 141 2.71 -27.45 12.23
C SER A 141 2.45 -28.73 11.43
N GLU A 142 1.20 -28.93 11.02
CA GLU A 142 0.80 -30.14 10.28
C GLU A 142 1.29 -30.05 8.82
N PRO A 143 1.80 -31.14 8.24
CA PRO A 143 2.17 -31.16 6.84
C PRO A 143 0.94 -30.99 5.94
N LEU A 144 1.10 -30.31 4.81
CA LEU A 144 0.02 -30.14 3.83
C LEU A 144 -0.43 -31.51 3.28
N ASN A 145 -1.72 -31.80 3.40
CA ASN A 145 -2.41 -32.90 2.72
C ASN A 145 -2.82 -32.49 1.29
N SER A 146 -3.32 -33.45 0.50
CA SER A 146 -3.57 -33.27 -0.94
C SER A 146 -4.39 -32.03 -1.32
N PRO A 147 -5.52 -31.68 -0.66
CA PRO A 147 -6.30 -30.50 -1.05
C PRO A 147 -5.65 -29.17 -0.65
N GLN A 148 -4.75 -29.18 0.33
CA GLN A 148 -4.11 -27.98 0.85
C GLN A 148 -2.88 -27.61 0.01
N LYS A 149 -2.27 -28.59 -0.67
CA LYS A 149 -1.17 -28.38 -1.63
C LYS A 149 -1.59 -27.60 -2.87
N GLU A 150 -2.86 -27.69 -3.25
CA GLU A 150 -3.37 -26.99 -4.43
C GLU A 150 -3.31 -25.47 -4.25
N LYS A 151 -3.04 -24.76 -5.34
CA LYS A 151 -3.02 -23.29 -5.34
C LYS A 151 -4.45 -22.78 -5.47
N LYS A 152 -4.85 -21.84 -4.62
CA LYS A 152 -6.22 -21.33 -4.54
C LYS A 152 -6.25 -19.81 -4.57
N ILE A 153 -7.26 -19.28 -5.25
CA ILE A 153 -7.52 -17.84 -5.33
C ILE A 153 -8.97 -17.54 -4.97
N GLY A 154 -9.21 -16.44 -4.28
CA GLY A 154 -10.56 -16.03 -3.89
C GLY A 154 -10.74 -14.52 -3.92
N ARG A 155 -12.00 -14.09 -3.96
CA ARG A 155 -12.34 -12.69 -3.78
C ARG A 155 -12.22 -12.32 -2.30
N THR A 156 -11.51 -11.23 -2.00
CA THR A 156 -11.29 -10.79 -0.60
C THR A 156 -12.62 -10.67 0.16
N SER A 157 -12.79 -11.47 1.21
CA SER A 157 -13.95 -11.48 2.11
C SER A 157 -13.53 -11.87 3.53
N ASP A 158 -14.32 -11.50 4.53
CA ASP A 158 -14.00 -11.81 5.94
C ASP A 158 -14.00 -13.32 6.22
N ASN A 159 -14.86 -14.07 5.53
CA ASN A 159 -14.90 -15.54 5.66
C ASN A 159 -13.63 -16.18 5.11
N LEU A 160 -13.19 -15.80 3.91
CA LEU A 160 -11.95 -16.34 3.33
C LEU A 160 -10.70 -15.88 4.10
N LYS A 161 -10.70 -14.67 4.67
CA LYS A 161 -9.62 -14.23 5.58
C LYS A 161 -9.55 -15.11 6.83
N LYS A 162 -10.69 -15.44 7.45
CA LYS A 162 -10.75 -16.33 8.61
C LYS A 162 -10.31 -17.75 8.28
N GLU A 163 -10.76 -18.27 7.13
CA GLU A 163 -10.34 -19.60 6.65
C GLU A 163 -8.84 -19.64 6.37
N LEU A 164 -8.30 -18.66 5.64
CA LEU A 164 -6.86 -18.53 5.40
C LEU A 164 -6.05 -18.39 6.69
N ALA A 165 -6.54 -17.61 7.66
CA ALA A 165 -5.90 -17.49 8.97
C ALA A 165 -5.90 -18.83 9.73
N SER A 166 -6.97 -19.62 9.62
CA SER A 166 -7.05 -20.97 10.19
C SER A 166 -6.07 -21.92 9.52
N ASP A 167 -6.00 -21.91 8.19
CA ASP A 167 -5.05 -22.70 7.41
C ASP A 167 -3.60 -22.38 7.80
N LEU A 168 -3.27 -21.09 7.92
CA LEU A 168 -1.94 -20.66 8.34
C LEU A 168 -1.61 -21.06 9.79
N LYS A 169 -2.60 -21.19 10.67
CA LYS A 169 -2.37 -21.72 12.02
C LYS A 169 -2.18 -23.23 12.04
N GLN A 170 -2.78 -23.96 11.10
CA GLN A 170 -2.81 -25.42 11.13
C GLN A 170 -1.74 -26.10 10.26
N TYR A 171 -1.35 -25.50 9.14
CA TYR A 171 -0.50 -26.16 8.16
C TYR A 171 0.79 -25.40 7.87
N CYS A 172 1.86 -26.15 7.63
CA CYS A 172 3.13 -25.61 7.17
C CYS A 172 3.00 -25.02 5.75
N LEU A 173 3.80 -24.00 5.45
CA LEU A 173 3.92 -23.42 4.12
C LEU A 173 4.47 -24.44 3.11
N PRO A 174 3.96 -24.44 1.87
CA PRO A 174 4.42 -25.38 0.86
C PRO A 174 5.88 -25.10 0.51
N ARG A 175 6.75 -26.09 0.66
CA ARG A 175 8.12 -26.09 0.13
C ARG A 175 8.04 -26.42 -1.36
N GLN A 176 7.64 -25.46 -2.20
CA GLN A 176 7.60 -25.68 -3.64
C GLN A 176 9.03 -25.92 -4.15
N GLU A 177 9.31 -27.07 -4.74
CA GLU A 177 10.42 -27.21 -5.67
C GLU A 177 9.99 -26.53 -6.98
N PRO A 178 10.74 -25.54 -7.51
CA PRO A 178 10.36 -24.90 -8.76
C PRO A 178 10.42 -25.94 -9.90
N GLU A 179 9.27 -26.27 -10.48
CA GLU A 179 9.15 -27.22 -11.60
C GLU A 179 9.96 -26.78 -12.84
N HIS A 180 10.39 -25.52 -12.90
CA HIS A 180 11.39 -25.04 -13.84
C HIS A 180 12.36 -24.06 -13.16
N LYS A 181 13.59 -24.52 -12.92
CA LYS A 181 14.73 -23.67 -12.54
C LYS A 181 15.13 -22.81 -13.75
N SER A 182 14.40 -21.72 -13.98
CA SER A 182 15.03 -20.55 -14.59
C SER A 182 15.65 -19.73 -13.45
N ASP A 183 16.86 -19.21 -13.65
CA ASP A 183 17.62 -18.44 -12.64
C ASP A 183 16.86 -17.21 -12.09
N ASN A 184 15.71 -16.87 -12.68
CA ASN A 184 14.95 -15.66 -12.40
C ASN A 184 13.80 -15.82 -11.39
N GLN A 185 13.53 -17.02 -10.86
CA GLN A 185 12.40 -17.27 -9.95
C GLN A 185 12.83 -17.66 -8.53
N LEU A 186 13.79 -16.93 -7.95
CA LEU A 186 14.15 -17.07 -6.53
C LEU A 186 13.01 -16.62 -5.60
N PHE A 187 12.09 -15.75 -6.03
CA PHE A 187 11.03 -15.19 -5.17
C PHE A 187 9.71 -15.92 -5.43
N VAL A 188 9.26 -16.70 -4.44
CA VAL A 188 8.04 -17.51 -4.51
C VAL A 188 7.00 -16.91 -3.56
N PRO A 189 6.01 -16.16 -4.06
CA PRO A 189 4.93 -15.65 -3.22
C PRO A 189 4.02 -16.81 -2.82
N LEU A 190 3.80 -16.98 -1.52
CA LEU A 190 3.01 -18.08 -0.97
C LEU A 190 1.61 -17.58 -0.63
N VAL A 191 1.52 -16.50 0.16
CA VAL A 191 0.26 -15.85 0.51
C VAL A 191 0.30 -14.42 -0.01
N VAL A 192 -0.73 -14.00 -0.73
CA VAL A 192 -0.91 -12.62 -1.17
C VAL A 192 -2.35 -12.18 -0.92
N VAL A 193 -2.53 -11.15 -0.12
CA VAL A 193 -3.81 -10.44 0.04
C VAL A 193 -3.61 -9.02 -0.46
N THR A 194 -4.40 -8.61 -1.45
CA THR A 194 -4.18 -7.35 -2.18
C THR A 194 -5.49 -6.75 -2.70
N GLY A 195 -5.51 -5.43 -2.89
CA GLY A 195 -6.63 -4.71 -3.49
C GLY A 195 -6.56 -4.60 -5.02
N ILE A 196 -5.38 -4.80 -5.62
CA ILE A 196 -5.08 -4.27 -6.96
C ILE A 196 -4.71 -5.31 -8.01
N GLN A 197 -4.43 -6.55 -7.63
CA GLN A 197 -4.00 -7.58 -8.60
C GLN A 197 -5.17 -8.41 -9.06
N ASP A 198 -5.33 -8.62 -10.35
CA ASP A 198 -6.35 -9.53 -10.87
C ASP A 198 -5.96 -11.01 -10.69
N LYS A 199 -6.91 -11.88 -11.03
CA LYS A 199 -6.73 -13.33 -10.94
C LYS A 199 -5.55 -13.83 -11.78
N GLU A 200 -5.41 -13.32 -13.00
CA GLU A 200 -4.39 -13.80 -13.95
C GLU A 200 -2.98 -13.43 -13.47
N THR A 201 -2.81 -12.24 -12.91
CA THR A 201 -1.53 -11.77 -12.39
C THR A 201 -1.07 -12.61 -11.20
N LEU A 202 -1.97 -12.90 -10.26
CA LEU A 202 -1.67 -13.77 -9.11
C LEU A 202 -1.38 -15.22 -9.54
N GLN A 203 -2.05 -15.72 -10.59
CA GLN A 203 -1.76 -17.03 -11.18
C GLN A 203 -0.38 -17.08 -11.84
N LYS A 204 -0.04 -16.06 -12.64
CA LYS A 204 1.29 -15.93 -13.28
C LYS A 204 2.41 -15.82 -12.25
N ALA A 205 2.17 -15.10 -11.16
CA ALA A 205 3.11 -15.00 -10.04
C ALA A 205 3.25 -16.32 -9.26
N GLY A 206 2.38 -17.32 -9.51
CA GLY A 206 2.47 -18.64 -8.91
C GLY A 206 2.02 -18.69 -7.45
N VAL A 207 1.20 -17.73 -7.01
CA VAL A 207 0.74 -17.58 -5.62
C VAL A 207 0.01 -18.84 -5.14
N TRP A 208 0.30 -19.30 -3.93
CA TRP A 208 -0.35 -20.49 -3.35
C TRP A 208 -1.73 -20.19 -2.74
N ARG A 209 -1.86 -19.08 -2.02
CA ARG A 209 -3.12 -18.55 -1.47
C ARG A 209 -3.24 -17.07 -1.83
N GLY A 210 -4.09 -16.77 -2.81
CA GLY A 210 -4.35 -15.41 -3.27
C GLY A 210 -5.73 -14.92 -2.83
N LEU A 211 -5.80 -13.77 -2.16
CA LEU A 211 -7.05 -13.04 -1.99
C LEU A 211 -6.93 -11.69 -2.69
N SER A 212 -7.87 -11.39 -3.59
CA SER A 212 -7.91 -10.08 -4.21
C SER A 212 -9.30 -9.52 -4.38
N SER A 213 -9.41 -8.19 -4.22
CA SER A 213 -10.65 -7.45 -4.48
C SER A 213 -11.06 -7.46 -5.96
N LEU A 214 -10.11 -7.68 -6.88
CA LEU A 214 -10.34 -7.71 -8.34
C LEU A 214 -10.66 -9.10 -8.90
N VAL A 215 -10.77 -10.11 -8.03
CA VAL A 215 -11.23 -11.43 -8.46
C VAL A 215 -12.73 -11.35 -8.72
N ASN A 216 -13.08 -11.28 -10.01
CA ASN A 216 -14.45 -11.26 -10.49
C ASN A 216 -15.05 -12.67 -10.43
N SER A 217 -15.34 -13.12 -9.21
CA SER A 217 -16.13 -14.31 -8.96
C SER A 217 -17.48 -13.93 -8.36
N ASN A 218 -18.53 -14.58 -8.86
CA ASN A 218 -19.84 -14.55 -8.21
C ASN A 218 -19.87 -15.45 -6.96
N SER A 219 -18.82 -16.26 -6.75
CA SER A 219 -18.63 -17.11 -5.58
C SER A 219 -17.87 -16.36 -4.49
N GLN A 220 -18.31 -16.51 -3.23
CA GLN A 220 -17.54 -16.09 -2.05
C GLN A 220 -16.54 -17.17 -1.58
N ASN A 221 -16.38 -18.26 -2.34
CA ASN A 221 -15.51 -19.39 -2.02
C ASN A 221 -14.18 -19.33 -2.77
N TRP A 222 -13.23 -20.17 -2.37
CA TRP A 222 -12.00 -20.41 -3.12
C TRP A 222 -12.27 -20.96 -4.53
N GLU A 223 -11.40 -20.57 -5.45
CA GLU A 223 -11.29 -21.12 -6.79
C GLU A 223 -9.92 -21.78 -6.96
N ASP A 224 -9.92 -22.96 -7.57
CA ASP A 224 -8.67 -23.64 -7.88
C ASP A 224 -7.92 -22.89 -8.98
N MET A 225 -6.64 -22.64 -8.76
CA MET A 225 -5.76 -22.18 -9.82
C MET A 225 -5.42 -23.37 -10.70
N LYS A 226 -6.18 -23.55 -11.78
CA LYS A 226 -5.74 -24.40 -12.89
C LYS A 226 -4.37 -23.92 -13.35
N ALA A 227 -3.45 -24.85 -13.59
CA ALA A 227 -2.15 -24.54 -14.16
C ALA A 227 -2.35 -23.61 -15.36
N TYR A 228 -1.64 -22.48 -15.39
CA TYR A 228 -1.67 -21.59 -16.54
C TYR A 228 -1.17 -22.37 -17.75
N SER A 229 -2.10 -22.94 -18.52
CA SER A 229 -1.78 -23.56 -19.80
C SER A 229 -1.56 -22.41 -20.77
N ASN A 230 -0.29 -22.08 -21.02
CA ASN A 230 0.05 -21.15 -22.08
C ASN A 230 -0.62 -21.67 -23.38
N PRO A 231 -1.55 -20.92 -24.01
CA PRO A 231 -2.31 -21.41 -25.16
C PRO A 231 -1.40 -21.81 -26.35
N ALA A 232 -0.12 -21.45 -26.33
CA ALA A 232 0.90 -21.91 -27.27
C ALA A 232 1.15 -23.43 -27.25
N HIS A 233 0.84 -24.16 -26.17
CA HIS A 233 1.12 -25.60 -26.09
C HIS A 233 0.01 -26.53 -26.58
N LYS A 234 -1.21 -26.04 -26.85
CA LYS A 234 -2.29 -26.88 -27.41
C LYS A 234 -2.17 -27.14 -28.92
N GLY A 235 -1.27 -26.44 -29.62
CA GLY A 235 -1.15 -26.54 -31.09
C GLY A 235 -0.09 -27.52 -31.60
N LEU A 236 0.84 -28.00 -30.77
CA LEU A 236 2.06 -28.65 -31.31
C LEU A 236 1.96 -30.16 -31.48
N PHE A 237 1.03 -30.85 -30.78
CA PHE A 237 0.85 -32.30 -30.90
C PHE A 237 -0.42 -32.73 -31.66
N GLN A 238 -1.26 -31.80 -32.10
CA GLN A 238 -2.43 -32.09 -32.93
C GLN A 238 -2.22 -31.82 -34.42
N PHE A 239 -1.06 -31.25 -34.79
CA PHE A 239 -0.66 -30.95 -36.17
C PHE A 239 0.75 -31.48 -36.48
N LEU A 240 1.06 -32.70 -36.07
CA LEU A 240 2.05 -33.49 -36.80
C LEU A 240 1.29 -34.15 -37.96
N PRO A 241 1.39 -33.65 -39.20
CA PRO A 241 0.94 -34.44 -40.33
C PRO A 241 1.84 -35.69 -40.44
N ASP A 242 1.25 -36.82 -40.84
CA ASP A 242 1.89 -38.13 -41.08
C ASP A 242 2.95 -38.11 -42.20
N PHE A 243 3.93 -37.20 -42.14
CA PHE A 243 5.06 -37.13 -43.06
C PHE A 243 6.28 -37.82 -42.44
N ILE A 244 6.14 -39.09 -42.08
CA ILE A 244 7.28 -40.01 -42.03
C ILE A 244 7.06 -41.05 -43.12
N ASN A 245 7.28 -40.65 -44.36
CA ASN A 245 7.47 -41.60 -45.44
C ASN A 245 8.89 -42.19 -45.32
N PRO A 246 9.08 -43.52 -45.46
CA PRO A 246 10.36 -44.21 -45.19
C PRO A 246 11.49 -43.92 -46.21
N GLY A 247 11.43 -42.81 -46.95
CA GLY A 247 12.44 -42.38 -47.93
C GLY A 247 13.03 -40.99 -47.69
N THR A 248 12.72 -40.32 -46.57
CA THR A 248 13.27 -38.98 -46.29
C THR A 248 14.69 -39.06 -45.76
N THR A 249 15.63 -38.38 -46.43
CA THR A 249 17.03 -38.35 -45.99
C THR A 249 17.15 -37.53 -44.69
N PRO A 250 18.05 -37.90 -43.76
CA PRO A 250 18.16 -37.27 -42.43
C PRO A 250 18.43 -35.76 -42.49
N LYS A 251 19.01 -35.27 -43.60
CA LYS A 251 19.25 -33.84 -43.83
C LYS A 251 17.96 -33.03 -43.98
N LEU A 252 16.93 -33.59 -44.61
CA LEU A 252 15.65 -32.90 -44.80
C LEU A 252 14.87 -32.81 -43.48
N LEU A 253 14.98 -33.84 -42.64
CA LEU A 253 14.33 -33.92 -41.34
C LEU A 253 14.91 -32.89 -40.36
N ILE A 254 16.24 -32.74 -40.35
CA ILE A 254 16.95 -31.71 -39.57
C ILE A 254 16.54 -30.31 -40.03
N LEU A 255 16.41 -30.08 -41.35
CA LEU A 255 16.00 -28.79 -41.90
C LEU A 255 14.58 -28.40 -41.44
N VAL A 256 13.63 -29.35 -41.45
CA VAL A 256 12.25 -29.13 -40.99
C VAL A 256 12.20 -28.82 -39.49
N ILE A 257 13.02 -29.51 -38.68
CA ILE A 257 13.11 -29.24 -37.23
C ILE A 257 13.69 -27.83 -36.98
N ILE A 258 14.73 -27.43 -37.70
CA ILE A 258 15.34 -26.10 -37.56
C ILE A 258 14.34 -24.99 -37.96
N ILE A 259 13.62 -25.17 -39.06
CA ILE A 259 12.58 -24.22 -39.49
C ILE A 259 11.45 -24.15 -38.46
N SER A 260 11.00 -25.29 -37.94
CA SER A 260 9.96 -25.35 -36.89
C SER A 260 10.38 -24.65 -35.60
N LEU A 261 11.62 -24.84 -35.16
CA LEU A 261 12.19 -24.17 -33.98
C LEU A 261 12.35 -22.66 -34.21
N SER A 262 12.81 -22.27 -35.39
CA SER A 262 13.00 -20.85 -35.76
C SER A 262 11.66 -20.10 -35.81
N VAL A 263 10.62 -20.72 -36.38
CA VAL A 263 9.26 -20.17 -36.41
C VAL A 263 8.66 -20.09 -35.00
N ASN A 264 8.91 -21.09 -34.13
CA ASN A 264 8.50 -21.04 -32.74
C ASN A 264 9.14 -19.88 -31.99
N ILE A 265 10.46 -19.72 -32.09
CA ILE A 265 11.21 -18.63 -31.43
C ILE A 265 10.69 -17.26 -31.90
N TRP A 266 10.43 -17.11 -33.21
CA TRP A 266 9.83 -15.91 -33.77
C TRP A 266 8.40 -15.65 -33.26
N LEU A 267 7.55 -16.68 -33.15
CA LEU A 267 6.21 -16.57 -32.57
C LEU A 267 6.25 -16.18 -31.07
N TYR A 268 7.16 -16.78 -30.28
CA TYR A 268 7.34 -16.47 -28.86
C TYR A 268 7.73 -15.01 -28.63
N GLN A 269 8.62 -14.47 -29.47
CA GLN A 269 9.02 -13.07 -29.40
C GLN A 269 7.88 -12.12 -29.80
N GLN A 270 7.04 -12.50 -30.76
CA GLN A 270 5.95 -11.66 -31.24
C GLN A 270 4.74 -11.63 -30.29
N VAL A 271 4.36 -12.77 -29.69
CA VAL A 271 3.22 -12.86 -28.76
C VAL A 271 3.53 -12.19 -27.41
N GLY A 272 4.72 -12.43 -26.85
CA GLY A 272 5.13 -11.80 -25.58
C GLY A 272 5.29 -10.28 -25.67
N GLY A 273 5.61 -9.76 -26.86
CA GLY A 273 5.63 -8.32 -27.13
C GLY A 273 4.22 -7.71 -27.12
N GLN A 274 3.24 -8.38 -27.72
CA GLN A 274 1.86 -7.88 -27.81
C GLN A 274 1.15 -7.79 -26.45
N ASP A 275 1.36 -8.77 -25.56
CA ASP A 275 0.75 -8.74 -24.23
C ASP A 275 1.36 -7.65 -23.34
N ARG A 276 2.66 -7.40 -23.47
CA ARG A 276 3.33 -6.27 -22.81
C ARG A 276 2.82 -4.94 -23.34
N ILE A 277 2.61 -4.83 -24.65
CA ILE A 277 2.04 -3.64 -25.29
C ILE A 277 0.61 -3.41 -24.80
N ARG A 278 -0.25 -4.43 -24.77
CA ARG A 278 -1.62 -4.33 -24.24
C ARG A 278 -1.67 -3.95 -22.77
N ASN A 279 -0.78 -4.50 -21.95
CA ASN A 279 -0.68 -4.12 -20.54
C ASN A 279 -0.27 -2.64 -20.40
N LEU A 280 0.75 -2.21 -21.14
CA LEU A 280 1.17 -0.81 -21.17
C LEU A 280 0.05 0.12 -21.67
N GLU A 281 -0.71 -0.28 -22.70
CA GLU A 281 -1.87 0.46 -23.19
C GLU A 281 -2.93 0.60 -22.09
N ASN A 282 -3.26 -0.48 -21.38
CA ASN A 282 -4.21 -0.44 -20.27
C ASN A 282 -3.72 0.43 -19.12
N GLN A 283 -2.42 0.39 -18.79
CA GLN A 283 -1.83 1.27 -17.78
C GLN A 283 -1.90 2.74 -18.20
N VAL A 284 -1.61 3.05 -19.47
CA VAL A 284 -1.71 4.42 -20.01
C VAL A 284 -3.16 4.90 -19.98
N GLN A 285 -4.13 4.05 -20.34
CA GLN A 285 -5.56 4.41 -20.28
C GLN A 285 -6.00 4.68 -18.83
N ASN A 286 -5.56 3.86 -17.87
CA ASN A 286 -5.86 4.07 -16.46
C ASN A 286 -5.22 5.39 -15.94
N LEU A 287 -3.96 5.65 -16.29
CA LEU A 287 -3.29 6.92 -15.97
C LEU A 287 -4.02 8.12 -16.59
N TYR A 288 -4.54 7.99 -17.81
CA TYR A 288 -5.31 9.05 -18.45
C TYR A 288 -6.63 9.33 -17.73
N ALA A 289 -7.33 8.28 -17.31
CA ALA A 289 -8.55 8.39 -16.52
C ALA A 289 -8.29 9.04 -15.14
N GLN A 290 -7.22 8.63 -14.45
CA GLN A 290 -6.81 9.23 -13.18
C GLN A 290 -6.43 10.70 -13.34
N LYS A 291 -5.69 11.05 -14.40
CA LYS A 291 -5.34 12.44 -14.71
C LYS A 291 -6.60 13.29 -14.91
N LEU A 292 -7.58 12.78 -15.66
CA LEU A 292 -8.83 13.48 -15.91
C LEU A 292 -9.64 13.68 -14.63
N ASP A 293 -9.72 12.66 -13.77
CA ASP A 293 -10.37 12.77 -12.47
C ASP A 293 -9.68 13.81 -11.58
N LEU A 294 -8.35 13.82 -11.57
CA LEU A 294 -7.56 14.80 -10.83
C LEU A 294 -7.76 16.23 -11.35
N GLU A 295 -7.80 16.42 -12.68
CA GLU A 295 -8.11 17.71 -13.30
C GLU A 295 -9.52 18.18 -12.91
N ASN A 296 -10.51 17.28 -12.88
CA ASN A 296 -11.88 17.57 -12.45
C ASN A 296 -11.99 17.92 -10.96
N GLN A 297 -11.10 17.41 -10.11
CA GLN A 297 -11.03 17.77 -8.69
C GLN A 297 -10.28 19.09 -8.43
N VAL A 298 -9.23 19.37 -9.21
CA VAL A 298 -8.42 20.60 -9.05
C VAL A 298 -9.21 21.85 -9.47
N HIS A 299 -10.01 21.75 -10.53
CA HIS A 299 -10.75 22.91 -11.03
C HIS A 299 -11.72 23.55 -10.00
N PRO A 300 -12.58 22.81 -9.28
CA PRO A 300 -13.45 23.38 -8.26
C PRO A 300 -12.67 23.88 -7.04
N LEU A 301 -11.56 23.23 -6.67
CA LEU A 301 -10.68 23.72 -5.60
C LEU A 301 -10.07 25.08 -5.94
N LYS A 302 -9.65 25.28 -7.18
CA LYS A 302 -9.12 26.58 -7.65
C LYS A 302 -10.17 27.69 -7.52
N THR A 303 -11.43 27.39 -7.85
CA THR A 303 -12.54 28.33 -7.67
C THR A 303 -12.77 28.64 -6.19
N GLN A 304 -12.79 27.63 -5.33
CA GLN A 304 -12.98 27.82 -3.88
C GLN A 304 -11.86 28.67 -3.26
N VAL A 305 -10.61 28.48 -3.67
CA VAL A 305 -9.48 29.33 -3.21
C VAL A 305 -9.70 30.78 -3.63
N HIS A 306 -10.11 31.01 -4.88
CA HIS A 306 -10.39 32.37 -5.36
C HIS A 306 -11.52 33.05 -4.58
N ASP A 307 -12.61 32.33 -4.29
CA ASP A 307 -13.72 32.85 -3.49
C ASP A 307 -13.28 33.17 -2.06
N LEU A 308 -12.42 32.34 -1.45
CA LEU A 308 -11.86 32.60 -0.13
C LEU A 308 -10.93 33.82 -0.12
N GLU A 309 -10.14 34.03 -1.18
CA GLU A 309 -9.31 35.22 -1.34
C GLU A 309 -10.17 36.49 -1.40
N ILE A 310 -11.25 36.48 -2.17
CA ILE A 310 -12.20 37.61 -2.24
C ILE A 310 -12.83 37.88 -0.87
N GLN A 311 -13.27 36.84 -0.16
CA GLN A 311 -13.82 37.00 1.20
C GLN A 311 -12.80 37.57 2.19
N ALA A 312 -11.55 37.12 2.12
CA ALA A 312 -10.48 37.63 2.97
C ALA A 312 -10.18 39.12 2.66
N GLN A 313 -10.19 39.51 1.38
CA GLN A 313 -10.03 40.90 0.98
C GLN A 313 -11.16 41.79 1.49
N ASN A 314 -12.42 41.34 1.36
CA ASN A 314 -13.58 42.08 1.87
C ASN A 314 -13.51 42.29 3.39
N LYS A 315 -13.13 41.25 4.15
CA LYS A 315 -12.93 41.39 5.60
C LYS A 315 -11.79 42.33 5.97
N ARG A 316 -10.71 42.39 5.17
CA ARG A 316 -9.62 43.36 5.36
C ARG A 316 -10.10 44.79 5.16
N THR A 317 -10.89 45.05 4.12
CA THR A 317 -11.48 46.37 3.88
C THR A 317 -12.39 46.78 5.04
N GLN A 318 -13.31 45.90 5.46
CA GLN A 318 -14.19 46.17 6.59
C GLN A 318 -13.43 46.49 7.89
N ARG A 319 -12.30 45.81 8.14
CA ARG A 319 -11.45 46.11 9.30
C ARG A 319 -10.79 47.48 9.20
N ALA A 320 -10.36 47.89 8.00
CA ALA A 320 -9.77 49.21 7.78
C ALA A 320 -10.80 50.33 7.99
N ASP A 321 -12.04 50.12 7.52
CA ASP A 321 -13.14 51.07 7.71
C ASP A 321 -13.45 51.21 9.21
N LEU A 322 -13.63 50.09 9.93
CA LEU A 322 -13.85 50.10 11.38
C LEU A 322 -12.70 50.77 12.16
N GLN A 323 -11.46 50.60 11.71
CA GLN A 323 -10.32 51.25 12.33
C GLN A 323 -10.37 52.77 12.15
N THR A 324 -10.83 53.24 10.99
CA THR A 324 -11.04 54.67 10.70
C THR A 324 -12.15 55.23 11.59
N ASP A 325 -13.29 54.54 11.69
CA ASP A 325 -14.40 54.95 12.56
C ASP A 325 -13.97 55.08 14.03
N VAL A 326 -13.13 54.14 14.51
CA VAL A 326 -12.59 54.20 15.87
C VAL A 326 -11.68 55.42 16.08
N GLN A 327 -10.87 55.80 15.08
CA GLN A 327 -10.01 56.98 15.17
C GLN A 327 -10.84 58.28 15.19
N ASP A 328 -11.91 58.34 14.40
CA ASP A 328 -12.81 59.48 14.36
C ASP A 328 -13.55 59.64 15.70
N LEU A 329 -14.08 58.55 16.26
CA LEU A 329 -14.70 58.55 17.58
C LEU A 329 -13.73 58.98 18.70
N GLN A 330 -12.48 58.53 18.64
CA GLN A 330 -11.45 58.97 19.57
C GLN A 330 -11.17 60.48 19.47
N THR A 331 -11.22 61.03 18.27
CA THR A 331 -11.02 62.47 18.05
C THR A 331 -12.20 63.28 18.57
N GLN A 332 -13.44 62.86 18.25
CA GLN A 332 -14.65 63.47 18.80
C GLN A 332 -14.66 63.46 20.34
N LYS A 333 -14.21 62.37 20.95
CA LYS A 333 -14.10 62.27 22.40
C LYS A 333 -13.13 63.32 22.98
N ARG A 334 -11.94 63.50 22.38
CA ARG A 334 -10.97 64.52 22.81
C ARG A 334 -11.51 65.93 22.68
N ASP A 335 -12.24 66.20 21.59
CA ASP A 335 -12.86 67.52 21.37
C ASP A 335 -13.92 67.82 22.43
N LEU A 336 -14.76 66.84 22.77
CA LEU A 336 -15.74 66.95 23.84
C LEU A 336 -15.07 67.16 25.21
N GLU A 337 -14.03 66.39 25.54
CA GLU A 337 -13.24 66.58 26.77
C GLU A 337 -12.69 68.01 26.87
N THR A 338 -12.19 68.56 25.75
CA THR A 338 -11.69 69.94 25.68
C THR A 338 -12.80 70.97 25.91
N GLN A 339 -13.98 70.76 25.32
CA GLN A 339 -15.15 71.64 25.54
C GLN A 339 -15.61 71.63 27.00
N VAL A 340 -15.69 70.44 27.62
CA VAL A 340 -16.05 70.30 29.04
C VAL A 340 -15.05 71.05 29.92
N GLN A 341 -13.75 70.87 29.69
CA GLN A 341 -12.71 71.60 30.44
C GLN A 341 -12.84 73.12 30.28
N GLY A 342 -13.18 73.59 29.07
CA GLY A 342 -13.45 75.00 28.80
C GLY A 342 -14.64 75.55 29.59
N LEU A 343 -15.75 74.80 29.64
CA LEU A 343 -16.93 75.16 30.42
C LEU A 343 -16.64 75.16 31.92
N GLU A 344 -15.92 74.17 32.45
CA GLU A 344 -15.51 74.14 33.85
C GLU A 344 -14.70 75.39 34.24
N ASN A 345 -13.77 75.80 33.38
CA ASN A 345 -12.98 77.01 33.61
C ASN A 345 -13.87 78.28 33.61
N GLN A 346 -14.88 78.35 32.74
CA GLN A 346 -15.84 79.46 32.73
C GLN A 346 -16.69 79.50 34.00
N VAL A 347 -17.18 78.34 34.47
CA VAL A 347 -17.95 78.23 35.72
C VAL A 347 -17.10 78.69 36.91
N GLN A 348 -15.86 78.21 37.03
CA GLN A 348 -14.95 78.65 38.11
C GLN A 348 -14.67 80.16 38.06
N ALA A 349 -14.57 80.75 36.87
CA ALA A 349 -14.38 82.18 36.71
C ALA A 349 -15.60 82.98 37.17
N LEU A 350 -16.82 82.52 36.83
CA LEU A 350 -18.07 83.13 37.28
C LEU A 350 -18.26 83.00 38.79
N GLU A 351 -17.96 81.85 39.39
CA GLU A 351 -18.01 81.66 40.84
C GLU A 351 -17.11 82.65 41.57
N LYS A 352 -15.87 82.86 41.08
CA LYS A 352 -14.96 83.86 41.63
C LYS A 352 -15.47 85.30 41.51
N GLN A 353 -16.28 85.61 40.49
CA GLN A 353 -16.90 86.93 40.35
C GLN A 353 -18.05 87.14 41.33
N ILE A 354 -18.84 86.10 41.61
CA ILE A 354 -19.95 86.16 42.57
C ILE A 354 -19.44 86.27 44.02
N CYS A 355 -18.28 85.68 44.34
CA CYS A 355 -17.67 85.74 45.67
C CYS A 355 -16.89 87.04 45.98
N ARG A 356 -16.82 87.99 45.04
CA ARG A 356 -16.29 89.35 45.26
C ARG A 356 -17.43 90.31 45.52
#